data_AF-A0A931Q5I7-F1
#
_entry.id   AF-A0A931Q5I7-F1
#
_cell.length_a   1.000
_cell.length_b   1.000
_cell.length_c   1.000
_cell.angle_alpha   90.00
_cell.angle_beta   90.00
_cell.angle_gamma   90.00
#
_symmetry.space_group_name_H-M   'P 1'
#
loop_
_entity.id
_entity.type
_entity.pdbx_description
1 polymer ?
#
loop_
_entity_poly.entity_id
_entity_poly.type
_entity_poly.pdbx_seq_one_letter_code
_entity_poly.pdbx_strand_id
1 'polypeptide(L)' 'MKTSVEIDKKLYQDIKEILGTETLKDTIQKSFEEVLHHKALEDSVRLLGKIDLDLTFEALQKQRRKRRV' A
#
# COMPACT_ATOMS: atom_id res chain seq x y z
N MET A 1 5.38 -22.24 -5.88
CA MET A 1 4.86 -23.15 -4.83
C MET A 1 3.36 -23.32 -5.06
N LYS A 2 2.81 -24.53 -4.90
CA LYS A 2 1.36 -24.75 -5.04
C LYS A 2 0.72 -24.68 -3.66
N THR A 3 -0.27 -23.81 -3.51
CA THR A 3 -0.99 -23.60 -2.25
C THR A 3 -2.48 -23.82 -2.51
N SER A 4 -3.14 -24.58 -1.65
CA SER A 4 -4.60 -24.74 -1.65
C SER A 4 -5.20 -23.80 -0.62
N VAL A 5 -6.25 -23.09 -1.00
CA VAL A 5 -6.99 -22.16 -0.15
C VAL A 5 -8.48 -22.35 -0.39
N GLU A 6 -9.26 -22.31 0.68
CA GLU A 6 -10.72 -22.29 0.60
C GLU A 6 -11.19 -20.83 0.58
N ILE A 7 -12.06 -20.51 -0.38
CA ILE A 7 -12.57 -19.16 -0.60
C ILE A 7 -14.08 -19.27 -0.80
N ASP A 8 -14.83 -18.41 -0.11
CA ASP A 8 -16.26 -18.30 -0.34
C ASP A 8 -16.56 -17.89 -1.79
N LYS A 9 -17.50 -18.59 -2.42
CA LYS A 9 -17.78 -18.41 -3.85
C LYS A 9 -18.39 -17.04 -4.15
N LYS A 10 -19.20 -16.46 -3.25
CA LYS A 10 -19.78 -15.13 -3.45
C LYS A 10 -18.70 -14.06 -3.32
N LEU A 11 -17.88 -14.16 -2.27
CA LEU A 11 -16.75 -13.27 -2.06
C LEU A 11 -15.81 -13.25 -3.28
N TYR A 12 -15.51 -14.42 -3.85
CA TYR A 12 -14.70 -14.51 -5.05
C TYR A 12 -15.33 -13.78 -6.25
N GLN A 13 -16.64 -13.91 -6.49
CA GLN A 13 -17.30 -13.20 -7.59
C GLN A 13 -17.27 -11.69 -7.41
N ASP A 14 -17.57 -11.22 -6.20
CA ASP A 14 -17.57 -9.79 -5.88
C ASP A 14 -16.18 -9.18 -6.11
N ILE A 15 -15.14 -9.84 -5.58
CA ILE A 15 -13.75 -9.38 -5.76
C ILE A 15 -13.32 -9.46 -7.23
N LYS A 16 -13.74 -10.51 -7.94
CA LYS A 16 -13.42 -10.67 -9.37
C LYS A 16 -13.98 -9.53 -10.21
N GLU A 17 -15.22 -9.12 -9.94
CA GLU A 17 -15.87 -7.97 -10.59
C GLU A 17 -15.18 -6.65 -10.24
N ILE A 18 -14.91 -6.40 -8.95
CA ILE A 18 -14.23 -5.18 -8.48
C ILE A 18 -12.84 -5.03 -9.11
N LEU A 19 -12.04 -6.12 -9.14
CA LEU A 19 -10.66 -6.10 -9.64
C LEU A 19 -10.56 -6.28 -11.16
N GLY A 20 -11.69 -6.52 -11.85
CA GLY A 20 -11.76 -6.76 -13.29
C GLY A 20 -10.82 -7.89 -13.72
N THR A 21 -10.88 -9.03 -13.04
CA THR A 21 -9.97 -10.17 -13.28
C THR A 21 -10.69 -11.34 -13.92
N GLU A 22 -9.96 -12.17 -14.66
CA GLU A 22 -10.55 -13.31 -15.38
C GLU A 22 -10.38 -14.63 -14.63
N THR A 23 -9.22 -14.84 -14.01
CA THR A 23 -8.86 -16.10 -13.34
C THR A 23 -8.76 -15.96 -11.83
N LEU A 24 -9.00 -17.06 -11.12
CA LEU A 24 -8.85 -17.14 -9.65
C LEU A 24 -7.44 -16.74 -9.21
N LYS A 25 -6.43 -17.17 -9.96
CA LYS A 25 -5.03 -16.86 -9.66
C LYS A 25 -4.77 -15.35 -9.76
N ASP A 26 -5.23 -14.71 -10.83
CA ASP A 26 -5.04 -13.27 -11.02
C ASP A 26 -5.82 -12.47 -9.98
N THR A 27 -7.03 -12.94 -9.64
CA THR A 27 -7.87 -12.32 -8.60
C THR A 27 -7.13 -12.34 -7.26
N ILE A 28 -6.58 -13.48 -6.86
CA ILE A 28 -5.83 -13.63 -5.60
C ILE A 28 -4.57 -12.76 -5.63
N GLN A 29 -3.82 -12.78 -6.74
CA GLN A 29 -2.60 -12.00 -6.86
C GLN A 29 -2.89 -10.49 -6.74
N LYS A 30 -3.83 -9.96 -7.52
CA LYS A 30 -4.22 -8.54 -7.44
C LYS A 30 -4.77 -8.18 -6.06
N SER A 31 -5.51 -9.08 -5.40
CA SER A 31 -5.99 -8.84 -4.04
C SER A 31 -4.82 -8.64 -3.05
N PHE A 32 -3.77 -9.44 -3.17
CA PHE A 32 -2.58 -9.27 -2.32
C PHE A 32 -1.82 -7.99 -2.65
N GLU A 33 -1.70 -7.64 -3.93
CA GLU A 33 -1.08 -6.38 -4.35
C GLU A 33 -1.85 -5.17 -3.79
N GLU A 34 -3.19 -5.21 -3.82
CA GLU A 34 -4.03 -4.13 -3.28
C GLU A 34 -3.87 -3.97 -1.76
N VAL A 35 -3.77 -5.08 -1.01
CA VAL A 35 -3.53 -5.02 0.44
C VAL A 35 -2.17 -4.39 0.76
N LEU A 36 -1.13 -4.72 -0.01
CA LEU A 36 0.18 -4.10 0.14
C LEU A 36 0.14 -2.62 -0.22
N HIS A 37 -0.57 -2.27 -1.29
CA HIS A 37 -0.75 -0.88 -1.73
C HIS A 37 -1.48 -0.05 -0.66
N HIS A 38 -2.58 -0.57 -0.12
CA HIS A 38 -3.33 0.09 0.96
C HIS A 38 -2.46 0.33 2.20
N LYS A 39 -1.66 -0.66 2.59
CA LYS A 39 -0.71 -0.50 3.70
C LYS A 39 0.35 0.56 3.41
N ALA A 40 0.90 0.60 2.20
CA ALA A 40 1.87 1.62 1.80
C ALA A 40 1.26 3.03 1.83
N LEU A 41 -0.02 3.17 1.46
CA LEU A 41 -0.76 4.42 1.58
C LEU A 41 -0.96 4.81 3.05
N GLU A 42 -1.38 3.89 3.91
CA GLU A 42 -1.51 4.15 5.36
C GLU A 42 -0.20 4.62 5.98
N ASP A 43 0.92 3.95 5.67
CA ASP A 43 2.24 4.32 6.16
C ASP A 43 2.65 5.70 5.63
N SER A 44 2.33 6.00 4.37
CA SER A 44 2.58 7.33 3.78
C SER A 44 1.77 8.43 4.46
N VAL A 45 0.49 8.18 4.77
CA VAL A 45 -0.37 9.11 5.52
C VAL A 45 0.18 9.34 6.93
N ARG A 46 0.61 8.27 7.62
CA ARG A 46 1.24 8.37 8.95
C ARG A 46 2.54 9.18 8.93
N LEU A 47 3.32 9.06 7.85
CA LEU A 47 4.54 9.84 7.66
C LEU A 47 4.20 11.30 7.37
N LEU A 48 3.26 11.58 6.46
CA LEU A 48 2.81 12.93 6.13
C LEU A 48 2.23 13.66 7.34
N GLY A 49 1.41 12.99 8.16
CA GLY A 49 0.88 13.55 9.41
C GLY A 49 1.95 13.81 10.48
N LYS A 50 3.16 13.30 10.31
CA LYS A 50 4.35 13.56 11.16
C LYS A 50 5.36 14.51 10.53
N ILE A 51 5.17 14.91 9.27
CA ILE A 51 5.95 16.01 8.70
C ILE A 51 5.36 17.27 9.32
N ASP A 52 6.09 17.84 10.26
CA ASP A 52 5.80 19.18 10.76
C ASP A 52 5.88 20.13 9.56
N LEU A 53 4.73 20.52 9.01
CA LEU A 53 4.69 21.41 7.84
C LEU A 53 5.18 22.82 8.21
N ASP A 54 5.31 23.12 9.50
CA ASP A 54 5.99 24.28 10.09
C ASP A 54 7.51 24.09 10.21
N LEU A 55 8.13 23.36 9.27
CA LEU A 55 9.58 23.34 9.13
C LEU A 55 10.07 24.73 8.72
N THR A 56 10.46 25.53 9.70
CA THR A 56 11.13 26.82 9.47
C THR A 56 12.37 26.64 8.60
N PHE A 57 12.75 27.69 7.87
CA PHE A 57 13.89 27.67 6.94
C PHE A 57 15.18 27.14 7.58
N GLU A 58 15.40 27.43 8.87
CA GLU A 58 16.54 26.92 9.64
C GLU A 58 16.51 25.41 9.88
N ALA A 59 15.33 24.84 10.16
CA ALA A 59 15.16 23.40 10.35
C ALA A 59 15.43 22.62 9.06
N LEU A 60 14.98 23.16 7.92
CA LEU A 60 15.27 22.61 6.58
C LEU A 60 16.76 22.65 6.25
N GLN A 61 17.48 23.73 6.60
CA GLN A 61 18.93 23.78 6.41
C GLN A 61 19.67 22.70 7.23
N LYS A 62 19.27 22.48 8.49
CA LYS A 62 19.90 21.47 9.35
C LYS A 62 19.69 20.05 8.81
N GLN A 63 18.48 19.73 8.32
CA GLN A 63 18.22 18.42 7.70
C GLN A 63 19.02 18.20 6.40
N ARG A 64 19.14 19.22 5.54
CA ARG A 64 19.92 19.12 4.29
C ARG A 64 21.41 18.88 4.55
N ARG A 65 21.96 19.44 5.63
CA ARG A 65 23.36 19.19 6.02
C ARG A 65 23.57 17.75 6.52
N LYS A 66 22.60 17.15 7.22
CA LYS A 66 22.67 15.74 7.67
C LYS A 66 22.69 14.71 6.54
N ARG A 67 22.10 15.01 5.37
CA ARG A 67 22.09 14.12 4.19
C ARG A 67 23.38 14.19 3.35
N ARG A 68 24.31 15.10 3.65
CA ARG A 68 25.54 15.32 2.88
C ARG A 68 26.79 14.63 3.48
N VAL A 69 26.60 13.76 4.47
CA VAL A 69 27.64 12.89 5.05
C VAL A 69 27.37 11.47 4.60
#